data_AF-A0A3M7E4G5-F1
#
_entry.id   AF-A0A3M7E4G5-F1
#
_cell.length_a   1.000
_cell.length_b   1.000
_cell.length_c   1.000
_cell.angle_alpha   90.00
_cell.angle_beta   90.00
_cell.angle_gamma   90.00
#
_symmetry.space_group_name_H-M   'P 1'
#
loop_
_entity.id
_entity.type
_entity.pdbx_description
1 polymer ?
#
loop_
_entity_poly.entity_id
_entity_poly.type
_entity_poly.pdbx_seq_one_letter_code
_entity_poly.pdbx_strand_id
1 'polypeptide(L)'
;MPLDSSIYTLSALRLDGRRWNELRRIHGQMSTQASADGSSYFEMGNTKVICTVNGPQESRRTGMRDQSGEAKIEVEIGIAGFSGVDRKKRSRTDKRIQELCHTLQSTFAHTLFTHLYPHSTIALTLQILSQDGSLLATCLNAATLALIDAGIPMSDYIAACTVGSTAGLVDREEDSDPVLDVNGLEENELPFLTVGSH
;
A
#
# COMPACT_ATOMS: atom_id res chain seq x y z
N MET A 1 8.58 22.81 -8.72
CA MET A 1 9.28 23.01 -10.01
C MET A 1 8.83 21.87 -10.89
N PRO A 2 8.38 22.13 -12.13
CA PRO A 2 8.08 21.05 -13.08
C PRO A 2 9.35 20.22 -13.31
N LEU A 3 9.21 18.91 -13.49
CA LEU A 3 10.38 18.08 -13.77
C LEU A 3 11.01 18.49 -15.09
N ASP A 4 12.33 18.76 -15.07
CA ASP A 4 13.10 19.01 -16.28
C ASP A 4 13.36 17.67 -16.98
N SER A 5 12.37 17.24 -17.79
CA SER A 5 12.36 15.97 -18.52
C SER A 5 13.44 15.89 -19.61
N SER A 6 14.16 16.98 -19.87
CA SER A 6 15.27 17.04 -20.82
C SER A 6 16.46 16.12 -20.45
N ILE A 7 16.61 15.76 -19.16
CA ILE A 7 17.69 14.87 -18.70
C ILE A 7 17.37 13.39 -18.99
N TYR A 8 16.09 13.02 -18.93
CA TYR A 8 15.63 11.65 -19.21
C TYR A 8 15.98 11.23 -20.64
N THR A 9 15.77 12.12 -21.61
CA THR A 9 15.97 11.84 -23.04
C THR A 9 17.45 11.72 -23.43
N LEU A 10 18.37 12.32 -22.66
CA LEU A 10 19.80 12.32 -22.95
C LEU A 10 20.58 11.21 -22.22
N SER A 11 20.11 10.78 -21.05
CA SER A 11 20.83 9.83 -20.18
C SER A 11 20.09 8.52 -19.91
N ALA A 12 18.80 8.42 -20.27
CA ALA A 12 17.91 7.30 -19.92
C ALA A 12 17.87 7.00 -18.40
N LEU A 13 18.18 8.00 -17.57
CA LEU A 13 18.18 7.90 -16.11
C LEU A 13 17.13 8.82 -15.51
N ARG A 14 16.53 8.34 -14.42
CA ARG A 14 15.58 9.08 -13.58
C ARG A 14 16.28 10.18 -12.79
N LEU A 15 15.49 11.07 -12.18
CA LEU A 15 15.99 12.12 -11.27
C LEU A 15 16.80 11.54 -10.11
N ASP A 16 16.43 10.33 -9.66
CA ASP A 16 17.10 9.56 -8.62
C ASP A 16 18.35 8.80 -9.14
N GLY A 17 18.63 8.83 -10.45
CA GLY A 17 19.68 8.03 -11.08
C GLY A 17 19.32 6.57 -11.36
N ARG A 18 18.05 6.17 -11.17
CA ARG A 18 17.55 4.82 -11.47
C ARG A 18 17.18 4.65 -12.94
N ARG A 19 17.17 3.41 -13.40
CA ARG A 19 16.56 3.03 -14.69
C ARG A 19 15.03 2.92 -14.58
N TRP A 20 14.35 2.86 -15.73
CA TRP A 20 12.90 2.69 -15.80
C TRP A 20 12.42 1.36 -15.18
N ASN A 21 13.23 0.31 -15.24
CA ASN A 21 12.91 -1.02 -14.72
C ASN A 21 13.46 -1.31 -13.31
N GLU A 22 13.98 -0.29 -12.62
CA GLU A 22 14.66 -0.48 -11.35
C GLU A 22 13.78 -0.02 -10.17
N LEU A 23 13.58 -0.93 -9.21
CA LEU A 23 12.82 -0.66 -7.98
C LEU A 23 13.67 0.10 -6.96
N ARG A 24 13.02 0.79 -6.02
CA ARG A 24 13.68 1.29 -4.82
C ARG A 24 14.21 0.17 -3.95
N ARG A 25 15.09 0.54 -3.03
CA ARG A 25 15.51 -0.35 -1.96
C ARG A 25 14.27 -0.75 -1.14
N ILE A 26 13.96 -2.04 -1.16
CA ILE A 26 12.91 -2.63 -0.35
C ILE A 26 13.52 -3.18 0.93
N HIS A 27 12.89 -2.88 2.06
CA HIS A 27 13.23 -3.46 3.36
C HIS A 27 11.96 -3.88 4.07
N GLY A 28 11.89 -5.14 4.49
CA GLY A 28 10.75 -5.71 5.21
C GLY A 28 11.21 -6.38 6.49
N GLN A 29 10.51 -6.13 7.58
CA GLN A 29 10.71 -6.80 8.86
C GLN A 29 9.35 -7.22 9.41
N MET A 30 9.26 -8.45 9.93
CA MET A 30 8.07 -8.99 10.58
C MET A 30 8.25 -8.96 12.10
N SER A 31 7.17 -9.07 12.86
CA SER A 31 7.17 -9.11 14.33
C SER A 31 7.86 -7.89 14.96
N THR A 32 7.52 -6.69 14.49
CA THR A 32 8.08 -5.43 15.00
C THR A 32 7.42 -4.94 16.28
N GLN A 33 6.16 -5.33 16.52
CA GLN A 33 5.39 -4.99 17.70
C GLN A 33 4.90 -6.24 18.41
N ALA A 34 5.43 -6.47 19.62
CA ALA A 34 5.08 -7.64 20.43
C ALA A 34 3.64 -7.60 21.01
N SER A 35 2.97 -6.46 20.97
CA SER A 35 1.60 -6.30 21.50
C SER A 35 0.50 -6.66 20.50
N ALA A 36 0.84 -6.74 19.21
CA ALA A 36 -0.10 -7.10 18.15
C ALA A 36 0.02 -8.61 17.86
N ASP A 37 -1.06 -9.22 17.37
CA ASP A 37 -1.04 -10.64 16.99
C ASP A 37 -0.14 -10.88 15.77
N GLY A 38 -0.09 -9.90 14.86
CA GLY A 38 0.93 -9.84 13.82
C GLY A 38 1.34 -8.40 13.54
N SER A 39 2.58 -8.20 13.15
CA SER A 39 3.07 -6.87 12.80
C SER A 39 4.12 -6.92 11.71
N SER A 40 4.20 -5.85 10.93
CA SER A 40 5.24 -5.69 9.95
C SER A 40 5.70 -4.24 9.87
N TYR A 41 6.93 -4.10 9.44
CA TYR A 41 7.52 -2.85 9.00
C TYR A 41 8.00 -3.03 7.58
N PHE A 42 7.51 -2.19 6.68
CA PHE A 42 7.87 -2.26 5.28
C PHE A 42 8.29 -0.88 4.77
N GLU A 43 9.43 -0.86 4.11
CA GLU A 43 10.01 0.31 3.48
C GLU A 43 10.19 0.05 1.99
N MET A 44 9.72 0.98 1.16
CA MET A 44 10.03 1.04 -0.26
C MET A 44 10.67 2.39 -0.54
N GLY A 45 12.01 2.42 -0.52
CA GLY A 45 12.82 3.63 -0.51
C GLY A 45 12.49 4.54 0.67
N ASN A 46 11.89 5.69 0.41
CA ASN A 46 11.52 6.65 1.46
C ASN A 46 10.07 6.48 1.94
N THR A 47 9.26 5.63 1.30
CA THR A 47 7.92 5.30 1.79
C THR A 47 8.03 4.23 2.87
N LYS A 48 7.54 4.53 4.07
CA LYS A 48 7.70 3.67 5.26
C LYS A 48 6.35 3.48 5.93
N VAL A 49 5.97 2.22 6.13
CA VAL A 49 4.67 1.84 6.69
C VAL A 49 4.87 0.78 7.76
N ILE A 50 4.22 0.98 8.91
CA ILE A 50 4.03 -0.06 9.92
C ILE A 50 2.62 -0.61 9.74
N CYS A 51 2.48 -1.93 9.66
CA CYS A 51 1.18 -2.59 9.72
C CYS A 51 1.09 -3.41 11.01
N THR A 52 -0.07 -3.35 11.65
CA THR A 52 -0.41 -4.19 12.79
C THR A 52 -1.71 -4.90 12.50
N VAL A 53 -1.72 -6.19 12.72
CA VAL A 53 -2.90 -7.04 12.62
C VAL A 53 -3.31 -7.41 14.03
N ASN A 54 -4.56 -7.11 14.36
CA ASN A 54 -5.23 -7.73 15.48
C ASN A 54 -6.06 -8.89 14.91
N GLY A 55 -5.67 -10.09 15.33
CA GLY A 55 -6.18 -11.36 14.84
C GLY A 55 -7.65 -11.55 15.19
N PRO A 56 -8.25 -12.69 14.80
CA PRO A 56 -9.69 -12.86 14.74
C PRO A 56 -10.35 -12.68 16.11
N GLN A 57 -10.83 -11.47 16.39
CA GLN A 57 -11.56 -11.14 17.59
C GLN A 57 -13.05 -11.37 17.37
N GLU A 58 -13.76 -11.82 18.40
CA GLU A 58 -15.21 -11.94 18.29
C GLU A 58 -15.82 -10.57 18.00
N SER A 59 -16.60 -10.49 16.91
CA SER A 59 -17.24 -9.24 16.49
C SER A 59 -18.14 -8.73 17.61
N ARG A 60 -17.78 -7.62 18.27
CA ARG A 60 -18.63 -6.92 19.24
C ARG A 60 -19.87 -6.37 18.52
N ARG A 61 -20.95 -7.14 18.50
CA ARG A 61 -22.18 -6.80 17.76
C ARG A 61 -22.94 -5.64 18.42
N THR A 62 -23.18 -4.59 17.64
CA THR A 62 -24.35 -3.72 17.75
C THR A 62 -25.41 -4.20 16.76
N GLY A 63 -26.41 -4.95 17.24
CA GLY A 63 -27.77 -5.06 16.69
C GLY A 63 -28.02 -5.73 15.32
N MET A 64 -27.08 -5.75 14.37
CA MET A 64 -27.32 -6.32 13.04
C MET A 64 -26.77 -7.75 12.98
N ARG A 65 -27.66 -8.75 12.95
CA ARG A 65 -27.29 -10.15 12.67
C ARG A 65 -26.73 -10.20 11.26
N ASP A 66 -25.41 -10.30 11.15
CA ASP A 66 -24.78 -10.60 9.88
C ASP A 66 -25.09 -12.05 9.51
N GLN A 67 -25.72 -12.23 8.36
CA GLN A 67 -26.26 -13.51 7.90
C GLN A 67 -25.24 -14.31 7.07
N SER A 68 -24.12 -13.69 6.67
CA SER A 68 -23.11 -14.34 5.82
C SER A 68 -22.26 -15.37 6.56
N GLY A 69 -22.13 -15.27 7.89
CA GLY A 69 -21.31 -16.21 8.67
C GLY A 69 -19.80 -16.14 8.38
N GLU A 70 -19.36 -15.19 7.54
CA GLU A 70 -17.96 -15.00 7.16
C GLU A 70 -17.23 -14.03 8.10
N ALA A 71 -15.90 -14.12 8.13
CA ALA A 71 -15.05 -13.18 8.84
C ALA A 71 -15.13 -11.78 8.23
N LYS A 72 -15.21 -10.75 9.08
CA LYS A 72 -15.13 -9.35 8.65
C LYS A 72 -13.70 -8.86 8.65
N ILE A 73 -13.32 -8.14 7.61
CA ILE A 73 -12.02 -7.46 7.54
C ILE A 73 -12.27 -5.98 7.74
N GLU A 74 -11.63 -5.38 8.73
CA GLU A 74 -11.66 -3.94 8.97
C GLU A 74 -10.27 -3.38 8.70
N VAL A 75 -10.18 -2.34 7.88
CA VAL A 75 -8.90 -1.71 7.52
C VAL A 75 -8.93 -0.25 7.91
N GLU A 76 -8.00 0.15 8.77
CA GLU A 76 -7.79 1.53 9.18
C GLU A 76 -6.40 2.00 8.77
N ILE A 77 -6.34 3.10 8.02
CA ILE A 77 -5.08 3.74 7.64
C ILE A 77 -4.94 5.06 8.41
N GLY A 78 -3.90 5.14 9.24
CA GLY A 78 -3.44 6.36 9.87
C GLY A 78 -2.22 6.92 9.15
N ILE A 79 -2.24 8.20 8.81
CA ILE A 79 -1.07 8.90 8.27
C ILE A 79 -0.50 9.74 9.40
N ALA A 80 0.74 9.47 9.80
CA ALA A 80 1.38 10.23 10.84
C ALA A 80 1.51 11.71 10.41
N GLY A 81 1.26 12.65 11.32
CA GLY A 81 1.30 14.09 11.01
C GLY A 81 2.68 14.59 10.55
N PHE A 82 3.73 13.81 10.77
CA PHE A 82 5.10 14.06 10.30
C PHE A 82 5.47 13.30 9.01
N SER A 83 4.54 12.52 8.43
CA SER A 83 4.80 11.65 7.29
C SER A 83 4.98 12.37 5.95
N GLY A 84 4.64 13.65 5.88
CA GLY A 84 4.79 14.46 4.67
C GLY A 84 5.51 15.76 4.94
N VAL A 85 6.07 16.34 3.88
CA VAL A 85 6.74 17.66 3.92
C VAL A 85 5.73 18.79 4.21
N ASP A 86 4.47 18.59 3.81
CA ASP A 86 3.38 19.53 4.04
C ASP A 86 2.60 19.25 5.33
N ARG A 87 2.64 20.19 6.27
CA ARG A 87 1.79 20.21 7.48
C ARG A 87 0.34 20.58 7.11
N LYS A 88 -0.38 19.71 6.42
CA LYS A 88 -1.83 19.86 6.25
C LYS A 88 -2.56 19.34 7.49
N LYS A 89 -3.47 20.16 8.06
CA LYS A 89 -4.48 19.67 9.01
C LYS A 89 -5.38 18.70 8.26
N ARG A 90 -5.13 17.40 8.40
CA ARG A 90 -5.95 16.39 7.72
C ARG A 90 -7.24 16.18 8.50
N SER A 91 -8.36 16.23 7.79
CA SER A 91 -9.67 15.89 8.32
C SER A 91 -9.78 14.38 8.48
N ARG A 92 -10.51 13.92 9.49
CA ARG A 92 -10.80 12.49 9.76
C ARG A 92 -11.54 11.78 8.61
N THR A 93 -11.98 12.53 7.60
CA THR A 93 -12.79 12.07 6.46
C THR A 93 -12.08 12.37 5.13
N ASP A 94 -10.83 11.95 5.00
CA ASP A 94 -10.13 12.07 3.72
C ASP A 94 -10.62 10.96 2.77
N LYS A 95 -11.29 11.33 1.69
CA LYS A 95 -11.88 10.38 0.72
C LYS A 95 -10.82 9.45 0.12
N ARG A 96 -9.62 9.97 -0.12
CA ARG A 96 -8.49 9.18 -0.64
C ARG A 96 -8.10 8.06 0.33
N ILE A 97 -8.13 8.31 1.63
CA ILE A 97 -7.83 7.27 2.64
C ILE A 97 -8.93 6.21 2.64
N GLN A 98 -10.20 6.62 2.52
CA GLN A 98 -11.32 5.68 2.44
C GLN A 98 -11.23 4.78 1.20
N GLU A 99 -10.84 5.32 0.04
CA GLU A 99 -10.61 4.55 -1.18
C GLU A 99 -9.47 3.52 -1.01
N LEU A 100 -8.36 3.92 -0.36
CA LEU A 100 -7.26 3.02 -0.06
C LEU A 100 -7.69 1.89 0.90
N CYS A 101 -8.39 2.24 1.98
CA CYS A 101 -8.95 1.26 2.92
C CYS A 101 -9.88 0.28 2.20
N HIS A 102 -10.79 0.79 1.37
CA HIS A 102 -11.73 -0.03 0.62
C HIS A 102 -11.02 -0.98 -0.36
N THR A 103 -9.99 -0.48 -1.05
CA THR A 103 -9.19 -1.30 -1.97
C THR A 103 -8.50 -2.44 -1.23
N LEU A 104 -7.81 -2.14 -0.12
CA LEU A 104 -7.16 -3.15 0.72
C LEU A 104 -8.18 -4.17 1.26
N GLN A 105 -9.30 -3.68 1.80
CA GLN A 105 -10.35 -4.53 2.34
C GLN A 105 -10.90 -5.49 1.28
N SER A 106 -11.16 -4.98 0.08
CA SER A 106 -11.60 -5.80 -1.05
C SER A 106 -10.54 -6.82 -1.43
N THR A 107 -9.28 -6.43 -1.59
CA THR A 107 -8.21 -7.37 -1.95
C THR A 107 -8.07 -8.50 -0.93
N PHE A 108 -8.02 -8.17 0.38
CA PHE A 108 -7.87 -9.19 1.43
C PHE A 108 -9.12 -10.02 1.67
N ALA A 109 -10.31 -9.51 1.36
CA ALA A 109 -11.55 -10.29 1.43
C ALA A 109 -11.54 -11.47 0.44
N HIS A 110 -10.84 -11.33 -0.69
CA HIS A 110 -10.73 -12.40 -1.69
C HIS A 110 -9.58 -13.37 -1.40
N THR A 111 -8.51 -12.93 -0.72
CA THR A 111 -7.33 -13.78 -0.46
C THR A 111 -7.36 -14.48 0.89
N LEU A 112 -8.07 -13.96 1.89
CA LEU A 112 -8.19 -14.60 3.20
C LEU A 112 -9.29 -15.66 3.21
N PHE A 113 -9.06 -16.77 3.91
CA PHE A 113 -10.09 -17.79 4.12
C PHE A 113 -11.09 -17.37 5.19
N THR A 114 -12.01 -16.47 4.82
CA THR A 114 -13.04 -15.90 5.70
C THR A 114 -14.01 -16.95 6.27
N HIS A 115 -14.17 -18.10 5.61
CA HIS A 115 -15.02 -19.20 6.05
C HIS A 115 -14.47 -19.97 7.27
N LEU A 116 -13.16 -19.86 7.55
CA LEU A 116 -12.54 -20.54 8.70
C LEU A 116 -12.80 -19.81 10.02
N TYR A 117 -13.17 -18.52 9.97
CA TYR A 117 -13.36 -17.68 11.15
C TYR A 117 -14.77 -17.06 11.19
N PRO A 118 -15.81 -17.88 11.41
CA PRO A 118 -17.18 -17.37 11.43
C PRO A 118 -17.38 -16.41 12.60
N HIS A 119 -18.01 -15.26 12.31
CA HIS A 119 -18.29 -14.19 13.29
C HIS A 119 -17.07 -13.51 13.92
N SER A 120 -15.87 -13.74 13.38
CA SER A 120 -14.66 -13.02 13.78
C SER A 120 -14.46 -11.76 12.94
N THR A 121 -13.77 -10.79 13.53
CA THR A 121 -13.26 -9.60 12.85
C THR A 121 -11.74 -9.61 12.87
N ILE A 122 -11.12 -9.41 11.71
CA ILE A 122 -9.68 -9.21 11.55
C ILE A 122 -9.48 -7.72 11.29
N ALA A 123 -8.77 -7.04 12.19
CA ALA A 123 -8.54 -5.61 12.09
C ALA A 123 -7.09 -5.33 11.67
N LEU A 124 -6.94 -4.67 10.53
CA LEU A 124 -5.68 -4.21 9.96
C LEU A 124 -5.52 -2.72 10.22
N THR A 125 -4.52 -2.34 11.00
CA THR A 125 -4.16 -0.93 11.20
C THR A 125 -2.83 -0.65 10.52
N LEU A 126 -2.84 0.28 9.56
CA LEU A 126 -1.68 0.71 8.78
C LEU A 126 -1.30 2.12 9.22
N GLN A 127 -0.09 2.29 9.76
CA GLN A 127 0.46 3.59 10.14
C GLN A 127 1.56 3.98 9.15
N ILE A 128 1.29 5.01 8.35
CA ILE A 128 2.23 5.54 7.37
C ILE A 128 3.13 6.56 8.08
N LEU A 129 4.42 6.25 8.15
CA LEU A 129 5.44 7.05 8.82
C LEU A 129 6.11 8.06 7.89
N SER A 130 6.27 7.68 6.63
CA SER A 130 6.86 8.51 5.58
C SER A 130 6.22 8.14 4.25
N GLN A 131 5.94 9.13 3.42
CA GLN A 131 5.28 8.94 2.13
C GLN A 131 6.10 9.61 1.03
N ASP A 132 6.63 8.80 0.12
CA ASP A 132 7.36 9.24 -1.08
C ASP A 132 6.86 8.51 -2.33
N GLY A 133 5.54 8.43 -2.50
CA GLY A 133 4.89 7.76 -3.62
C GLY A 133 4.74 6.24 -3.48
N SER A 134 3.94 5.65 -4.36
CA SER A 134 3.62 4.20 -4.37
C SER A 134 3.01 3.71 -3.05
N LEU A 135 2.15 4.53 -2.44
CA LEU A 135 1.61 4.30 -1.10
C LEU A 135 0.76 3.03 -1.03
N LEU A 136 -0.15 2.83 -1.99
CA LEU A 136 -1.06 1.67 -2.01
C LEU A 136 -0.28 0.36 -2.09
N ALA A 137 0.70 0.29 -2.99
CA ALA A 137 1.57 -0.89 -3.15
C ALA A 137 2.32 -1.22 -1.85
N THR A 138 2.88 -0.19 -1.22
CA THR A 138 3.60 -0.32 0.05
C THR A 138 2.67 -0.84 1.17
N CYS A 139 1.44 -0.32 1.25
CA CYS A 139 0.45 -0.78 2.22
C CYS A 139 0.01 -2.23 1.98
N LEU A 140 -0.19 -2.65 0.73
CA LEU A 140 -0.52 -4.05 0.39
C LEU A 140 0.60 -4.99 0.85
N ASN A 141 1.85 -4.67 0.51
CA ASN A 141 3.02 -5.48 0.89
C ASN A 141 3.24 -5.50 2.41
N ALA A 142 3.00 -4.39 3.11
CA ALA A 142 3.08 -4.34 4.56
C ALA A 142 1.99 -5.22 5.20
N ALA A 143 0.75 -5.11 4.72
CA ALA A 143 -0.37 -5.87 5.25
C ALA A 143 -0.20 -7.38 4.99
N THR A 144 0.33 -7.79 3.84
CA THR A 144 0.60 -9.22 3.57
C THR A 144 1.62 -9.78 4.54
N LEU A 145 2.75 -9.08 4.76
CA LEU A 145 3.75 -9.50 5.75
C LEU A 145 3.17 -9.58 7.17
N ALA A 146 2.30 -8.64 7.55
CA ALA A 146 1.71 -8.64 8.89
C ALA A 146 0.67 -9.75 9.07
N LEU A 147 -0.09 -10.09 8.02
CA LEU A 147 -1.02 -11.22 8.02
C LEU A 147 -0.29 -12.57 8.11
N ILE A 148 0.86 -12.69 7.43
CA ILE A 148 1.73 -13.87 7.54
C ILE A 148 2.26 -14.03 8.97
N ASP A 149 2.71 -12.93 9.58
CA ASP A 149 3.20 -12.92 10.97
C ASP A 149 2.10 -13.31 11.96
N ALA A 150 0.86 -12.83 11.74
CA ALA A 150 -0.32 -13.22 12.52
C ALA A 150 -0.75 -14.69 12.33
N GLY A 151 -0.19 -15.39 11.34
CA GLY A 151 -0.54 -16.78 11.04
C GLY A 151 -1.96 -16.95 10.49
N ILE A 152 -2.53 -15.91 9.86
CA ILE A 152 -3.87 -16.00 9.27
C ILE A 152 -3.77 -16.76 7.94
N PRO A 153 -4.56 -17.82 7.73
CA PRO A 153 -4.51 -18.63 6.52
C PRO A 153 -5.05 -17.84 5.32
N MET A 154 -4.24 -17.79 4.27
CA MET A 154 -4.49 -17.06 3.02
C MET A 154 -4.34 -18.03 1.84
N SER A 155 -5.02 -17.77 0.72
CA SER A 155 -4.86 -18.54 -0.50
C SER A 155 -3.48 -18.33 -1.11
N ASP A 156 -3.06 -17.06 -1.22
CA ASP A 156 -1.81 -16.63 -1.83
C ASP A 156 -1.26 -15.35 -1.17
N TYR A 157 0.02 -15.07 -1.43
CA TYR A 157 0.71 -13.86 -0.95
C TYR A 157 0.59 -12.74 -1.98
N ILE A 158 0.01 -11.61 -1.58
CA ILE A 158 -0.08 -10.45 -2.48
C ILE A 158 1.27 -9.71 -2.48
N ALA A 159 1.76 -9.43 -3.69
CA ALA A 159 2.87 -8.51 -3.93
C ALA A 159 2.41 -7.43 -4.90
N ALA A 160 2.59 -6.17 -4.54
CA ALA A 160 2.14 -5.02 -5.32
C ALA A 160 3.27 -4.05 -5.63
N CYS A 161 3.19 -3.46 -6.83
CA CYS A 161 4.08 -2.40 -7.29
C CYS A 161 3.26 -1.36 -8.06
N THR A 162 3.63 -0.09 -7.94
CA THR A 162 3.03 1.00 -8.72
C THR A 162 3.90 1.29 -9.94
N VAL A 163 3.28 1.38 -11.11
CA VAL A 163 3.93 1.64 -12.39
C VAL A 163 3.41 2.97 -12.93
N GLY A 164 4.30 3.83 -13.41
CA GLY A 164 3.99 5.06 -14.12
C GLY A 164 4.19 4.91 -15.62
N SER A 165 3.47 5.68 -16.43
CA SER A 165 3.69 5.75 -17.88
C SER A 165 4.17 7.13 -18.29
N THR A 166 5.20 7.17 -19.13
CA THR A 166 5.76 8.40 -19.74
C THR A 166 5.09 8.78 -21.06
N ALA A 167 4.07 8.02 -21.50
CA ALA A 167 3.43 8.13 -22.81
C ALA A 167 2.82 9.51 -23.14
N GLY A 168 2.63 10.39 -22.15
CA GLY A 168 2.10 11.75 -22.34
C GLY A 168 3.15 12.86 -22.42
N LEU A 169 4.43 12.56 -22.18
CA LEU A 169 5.49 13.56 -22.04
C LEU A 169 6.54 13.51 -23.17
N VAL A 170 6.58 12.41 -23.91
CA VAL A 170 7.52 12.20 -25.01
C VAL A 170 6.72 12.20 -26.31
N ASP A 171 6.95 13.16 -27.20
CA ASP A 171 6.29 13.30 -28.52
C ASP A 171 6.58 12.12 -29.49
N ARG A 172 7.16 11.02 -28.99
CA ARG A 172 7.42 9.79 -29.74
C ARG A 172 6.59 8.67 -29.11
N GLU A 173 5.44 8.39 -29.72
CA GLU A 173 4.51 7.33 -29.31
C GLU A 173 5.14 5.92 -29.29
N GLU A 174 6.30 5.74 -29.93
CA GLU A 174 6.97 4.44 -30.07
C GLU A 174 7.92 4.06 -28.89
N ASP A 175 8.26 5.00 -27.98
CA ASP A 175 9.16 4.78 -26.83
C ASP A 175 8.45 5.09 -25.48
N SER A 176 7.22 4.61 -25.30
CA SER A 176 6.52 4.74 -24.01
C SER A 176 7.02 3.69 -23.00
N ASP A 177 8.14 3.98 -22.36
CA ASP A 177 8.71 3.08 -21.36
C ASP A 177 7.93 3.13 -20.03
N PRO A 178 7.37 2.00 -19.55
CA PRO A 178 6.75 1.94 -18.24
C PRO A 178 7.83 2.11 -17.16
N VAL A 179 7.60 3.01 -16.22
CA VAL A 179 8.50 3.28 -15.11
C VAL A 179 8.01 2.53 -13.88
N LEU A 180 8.80 1.58 -13.38
CA LEU A 180 8.49 0.83 -12.17
C LEU A 180 8.77 1.67 -10.93
N ASP A 181 7.91 1.53 -9.92
CA ASP A 181 8.03 2.15 -8.61
C ASP A 181 8.24 3.67 -8.66
N VAL A 182 7.15 4.39 -8.92
CA VAL A 182 7.14 5.85 -9.03
C VAL A 182 7.36 6.53 -7.68
N ASN A 183 8.15 7.59 -7.70
CA ASN A 183 8.39 8.48 -6.58
C ASN A 183 7.24 9.48 -6.41
N GLY A 184 7.19 10.19 -5.28
CA GLY A 184 6.14 11.18 -5.02
C GLY A 184 6.07 12.32 -6.04
N LEU A 185 7.20 12.72 -6.64
CA LEU A 185 7.24 13.73 -7.70
C LEU A 185 6.65 13.19 -9.01
N GLU A 186 7.03 11.98 -9.39
CA GLU A 186 6.55 11.33 -10.62
C GLU A 186 5.07 10.95 -10.51
N GLU A 187 4.59 10.55 -9.33
CA GLU A 187 3.16 10.27 -9.08
C GLU A 187 2.27 11.51 -9.30
N ASN A 188 2.82 12.72 -9.17
CA ASN A 188 2.08 13.97 -9.42
C ASN A 188 2.04 14.37 -10.90
N GLU A 189 2.99 13.90 -11.72
CA GLU A 189 3.15 14.34 -13.11
C GLU A 189 2.80 13.24 -14.13
N LEU A 190 3.02 11.98 -13.77
CA LEU A 190 2.78 10.83 -14.65
C LEU A 190 1.48 10.11 -14.27
N PRO A 191 0.71 9.63 -15.25
CA PRO A 191 -0.34 8.66 -14.98
C PRO A 191 0.27 7.39 -14.40
N PHE A 192 -0.31 6.89 -13.31
CA PHE A 192 0.18 5.70 -12.60
C PHE A 192 -0.93 4.68 -12.35
N LEU A 193 -0.54 3.42 -12.25
CA LEU A 193 -1.39 2.29 -11.92
C LEU A 193 -0.70 1.42 -10.88
N THR A 194 -1.41 1.01 -9.84
CA THR A 194 -0.89 -0.01 -8.90
C THR A 194 -1.38 -1.38 -9.32
N VAL A 195 -0.44 -2.30 -9.51
CA VAL A 195 -0.70 -3.68 -9.89
C VAL A 195 -0.29 -4.57 -8.72
N GLY A 196 -1.18 -5.48 -8.33
CA GLY A 196 -0.91 -6.52 -7.34
C GLY A 196 -1.11 -7.90 -7.95
N SER A 197 -0.13 -8.78 -7.81
CA SER A 197 -0.29 -10.21 -8.09
C SER A 197 -0.65 -10.94 -6.82
N HIS A 198 -1.62 -11.84 -6.90
CA HIS A 198 -1.91 -12.89 -5.93
C HIS A 198 -1.79 -14.22 -6.66
#